data_AF-L1LA47-F1
#
_entry.id   AF-L1LA47-F1
#
_cell.length_a   1.000
_cell.length_b   1.000
_cell.length_c   1.000
_cell.angle_alpha   90.00
_cell.angle_beta   90.00
_cell.angle_gamma   90.00
#
_symmetry.space_group_name_H-M   'P 1'
#
loop_
_entity.id
_entity.type
_entity.pdbx_description
1 polymer ?
#
loop_
_entity_poly.entity_id
_entity_poly.type
_entity_poly.pdbx_seq_one_letter_code
_entity_poly.pdbx_strand_id
1 'polypeptide(L)'
;MEKFGSDLESINKFADSIQHLSPEGMVEAFNKFSWDDQAVAKHLPVYCKASPEELKKVDDAFVKLVPSQDKVYGPNFNTMALWLKTRIHMQMGNHNA
;
A
#
# COMPACT_ATOMS: atom_id res chain seq x y z
N MET A 1 -9.86 6.49 8.65
CA MET A 1 -8.48 6.45 9.21
C MET A 1 -8.08 5.06 9.68
N GLU A 2 -8.96 4.30 10.35
CA GLU A 2 -8.65 2.97 10.90
C GLU A 2 -8.10 1.96 9.87
N LYS A 3 -8.73 1.84 8.68
CA LYS A 3 -8.25 0.95 7.61
C LYS A 3 -6.86 1.32 7.07
N PHE A 4 -6.48 2.60 7.09
CA PHE A 4 -5.17 3.05 6.62
C PHE A 4 -4.04 2.56 7.55
N GLY A 5 -4.23 2.70 8.87
CA GLY A 5 -3.28 2.22 9.86
C GLY A 5 -3.10 0.70 9.77
N SER A 6 -4.21 -0.04 9.67
CA SER A 6 -4.19 -1.50 9.53
C SER A 6 -3.45 -1.97 8.27
N ASP A 7 -3.69 -1.33 7.11
CA ASP A 7 -2.96 -1.64 5.87
C ASP A 7 -1.46 -1.33 6.03
N LEU A 8 -1.12 -0.20 6.66
CA LEU A 8 0.26 0.19 6.88
C LEU A 8 1.01 -0.79 7.79
N GLU A 9 0.39 -1.25 8.87
CA GLU A 9 0.94 -2.27 9.75
C GLU A 9 1.12 -3.60 9.00
N SER A 10 0.13 -3.98 8.20
CA SER A 10 0.14 -5.24 7.46
C SER A 10 1.23 -5.27 6.37
N ILE A 11 1.40 -4.21 5.57
CA ILE A 11 2.46 -4.20 4.55
C ILE A 11 3.86 -4.20 5.16
N ASN A 12 4.06 -3.52 6.28
CA ASN A 12 5.35 -3.53 6.98
C ASN A 12 5.62 -4.90 7.63
N LYS A 13 4.60 -5.55 8.21
CA LYS A 13 4.71 -6.92 8.71
C LYS A 13 5.03 -7.90 7.58
N PHE A 14 4.42 -7.74 6.41
CA PHE A 14 4.72 -8.56 5.23
C PHE A 14 6.19 -8.39 4.80
N ALA A 15 6.67 -7.15 4.74
CA ALA A 15 8.06 -6.84 4.40
C ALA A 15 9.05 -7.44 5.40
N ASP A 16 8.76 -7.34 6.70
CA ASP A 16 9.56 -7.93 7.77
C ASP A 16 9.56 -9.47 7.72
N SER A 17 8.39 -10.07 7.46
CA SER A 17 8.24 -11.54 7.36
C SER A 17 9.03 -12.11 6.19
N ILE A 18 9.15 -11.37 5.08
CA ILE A 18 10.02 -11.76 3.95
C ILE A 18 11.49 -11.78 4.37
N GLN A 19 11.96 -10.76 5.10
CA GLN A 19 13.35 -10.68 5.55
C GLN A 19 13.71 -11.81 6.52
N HIS A 20 12.74 -12.23 7.34
CA HIS A 20 12.89 -13.32 8.31
C HIS A 20 12.49 -14.70 7.76
N LEU A 21 12.19 -14.81 6.46
CA LEU A 21 11.77 -16.07 5.81
C LEU A 21 10.60 -16.76 6.55
N SER A 22 9.57 -16.00 6.92
CA SER A 22 8.35 -16.50 7.58
C SER A 22 7.15 -16.48 6.62
N PRO A 23 6.84 -17.60 5.94
CA PRO A 23 5.68 -17.68 5.04
C PRO A 23 4.35 -17.44 5.76
N GLU A 24 4.21 -17.90 7.01
CA GLU A 24 2.99 -17.72 7.79
C GLU A 24 2.74 -16.25 8.08
N GLY A 25 3.79 -15.50 8.44
CA GLY A 25 3.72 -14.05 8.66
C GLY A 25 3.32 -13.28 7.40
N MET A 26 3.84 -13.71 6.23
CA MET A 26 3.45 -13.15 4.94
C MET A 26 1.97 -13.40 4.63
N VAL A 27 1.49 -14.63 4.79
CA VAL A 27 0.08 -14.99 4.52
C VAL A 27 -0.87 -14.26 5.47
N GLU A 28 -0.53 -14.21 6.76
CA GLU A 28 -1.33 -13.49 7.76
C GLU A 28 -1.44 -12.00 7.43
N ALA A 29 -0.31 -11.37 7.12
CA ALA A 29 -0.25 -9.95 6.77
C ALA A 29 -1.03 -9.65 5.48
N PHE A 30 -0.90 -10.50 4.45
CA PHE A 30 -1.64 -10.34 3.21
C PHE A 30 -3.14 -10.49 3.43
N ASN A 31 -3.58 -11.47 4.21
CA ASN A 31 -5.01 -11.71 4.45
C ASN A 31 -5.67 -10.66 5.36
N LYS A 32 -4.89 -9.98 6.22
CA LYS A 32 -5.36 -8.88 7.07
C LYS A 32 -5.47 -7.54 6.33
N PHE A 33 -4.93 -7.45 5.13
CA PHE A 33 -5.06 -6.25 4.30
C PHE A 33 -6.53 -5.99 3.94
N SER A 34 -6.91 -4.71 3.89
CA SER A 34 -8.30 -4.32 3.62
C SER A 34 -8.67 -4.35 2.14
N TRP A 35 -8.55 -5.53 1.52
CA TRP A 35 -8.91 -5.77 0.11
C TRP A 35 -10.38 -5.52 -0.21
N ASP A 36 -11.24 -5.50 0.81
CA ASP A 36 -12.68 -5.28 0.69
C ASP A 36 -13.07 -3.79 0.56
N ASP A 37 -12.12 -2.87 0.71
CA ASP A 37 -12.38 -1.43 0.68
C ASP A 37 -12.79 -0.95 -0.71
N GLN A 38 -14.11 -0.84 -0.90
CA GLN A 38 -14.73 -0.42 -2.16
C GLN A 38 -14.32 0.98 -2.61
N ALA A 39 -13.96 1.89 -1.69
CA ALA A 39 -13.53 3.23 -2.07
C ALA A 39 -12.16 3.17 -2.78
N VAL A 40 -11.24 2.38 -2.24
CA VAL A 40 -9.92 2.15 -2.86
C VAL A 40 -10.08 1.42 -4.19
N ALA A 41 -10.91 0.37 -4.24
CA ALA A 41 -11.17 -0.37 -5.47
C ALA A 41 -11.71 0.54 -6.61
N LYS A 42 -12.64 1.45 -6.28
CA LYS A 42 -13.19 2.41 -7.25
C LYS A 42 -12.19 3.49 -7.64
N HIS A 43 -11.26 3.86 -6.76
CA HIS A 43 -10.23 4.87 -7.03
C HIS A 43 -9.00 4.33 -7.77
N LEU A 44 -8.79 3.01 -7.78
CA LEU A 44 -7.65 2.36 -8.42
C LEU A 44 -7.47 2.76 -9.90
N PRO A 45 -8.51 2.77 -10.76
CA PRO A 45 -8.35 3.21 -12.15
C PRO A 45 -7.96 4.69 -12.29
N VAL A 46 -8.32 5.53 -11.31
CA VAL A 46 -7.94 6.96 -11.27
C VAL A 46 -6.47 7.06 -10.94
N TYR A 47 -6.00 6.36 -9.90
CA TYR A 47 -4.57 6.28 -9.56
C TYR A 47 -3.72 5.76 -10.72
N CYS A 48 -4.16 4.73 -11.44
CA CYS A 48 -3.45 4.19 -12.61
C CYS A 48 -3.34 5.18 -13.78
N LYS A 49 -4.11 6.27 -13.79
CA LYS A 49 -4.08 7.34 -14.79
C LYS A 49 -3.52 8.66 -14.24
N ALA A 50 -3.05 8.66 -12.98
CA ALA A 50 -2.54 9.86 -12.33
C ALA A 50 -1.30 10.40 -13.07
N SER A 51 -1.09 11.71 -12.97
CA SER A 51 0.05 12.36 -13.62
C SER A 51 1.38 11.93 -12.98
N PRO A 52 2.51 12.05 -13.69
CA PRO A 52 3.82 11.78 -13.11
C PRO A 52 4.09 12.57 -11.82
N GLU A 53 3.60 13.81 -11.71
CA GLU A 53 3.73 14.65 -10.52
C GLU A 53 2.92 14.12 -9.33
N GLU A 54 1.71 13.61 -9.57
CA GLU A 54 0.87 12.98 -8.56
C GLU A 54 1.47 11.66 -8.09
N LEU A 55 1.90 10.82 -9.03
CA LEU A 55 2.58 9.56 -8.74
C LEU A 55 3.84 9.78 -7.92
N LYS A 56 4.65 10.80 -8.25
CA LYS A 56 5.84 11.15 -7.47
C LYS A 56 5.51 11.49 -6.02
N LYS A 57 4.46 12.28 -5.76
CA LYS A 57 4.04 12.62 -4.39
C LYS A 57 3.60 11.39 -3.61
N VAL A 58 2.87 10.49 -4.26
CA VAL A 58 2.43 9.22 -3.67
C VAL A 58 3.62 8.33 -3.35
N ASP A 59 4.58 8.21 -4.26
CA ASP A 59 5.82 7.45 -4.04
C ASP A 59 6.65 8.04 -2.90
N ASP A 60 6.85 9.36 -2.87
CA ASP A 60 7.60 10.05 -1.82
C ASP A 60 6.94 9.85 -0.43
N ALA A 61 5.61 9.72 -0.37
CA ALA A 61 4.90 9.37 0.86
C ALA A 61 5.04 7.88 1.19
N PHE A 62 4.86 7.01 0.20
CA PHE A 62 4.94 5.56 0.36
C PHE A 62 6.30 5.11 0.90
N VAL A 63 7.41 5.64 0.38
CA VAL A 63 8.76 5.27 0.85
C VAL A 63 9.04 5.66 2.30
N LYS A 64 8.40 6.72 2.81
CA LYS A 64 8.51 7.13 4.21
C LYS A 64 7.68 6.23 5.12
N LEU A 65 6.55 5.73 4.61
CA LEU A 65 5.62 4.87 5.34
C LEU A 65 6.06 3.39 5.34
N VAL A 66 6.74 2.95 4.28
CA VAL A 66 7.17 1.56 4.10
C VAL A 66 8.68 1.53 3.83
N PRO A 67 9.53 1.76 4.85
CA PRO A 67 10.96 2.03 4.67
C PRO A 67 11.77 0.83 4.16
N SER A 68 11.26 -0.40 4.28
CA SER A 68 11.93 -1.62 3.82
C SER A 68 11.48 -2.10 2.43
N GLN A 69 10.74 -1.28 1.69
CA GLN A 69 10.16 -1.68 0.40
C GLN A 69 11.21 -2.06 -0.66
N ASP A 70 12.41 -1.50 -0.59
CA ASP A 70 13.55 -1.76 -1.48
C ASP A 70 14.17 -3.15 -1.29
N LYS A 71 13.83 -3.83 -0.19
CA LYS A 71 14.33 -5.17 0.16
C LYS A 71 13.33 -6.28 -0.16
N VAL A 72 12.16 -5.92 -0.70
CA VAL A 72 11.03 -6.82 -0.86
C VAL A 72 10.59 -6.86 -2.31
N TYR A 73 10.61 -8.06 -2.88
CA TYR A 73 10.23 -8.29 -4.28
C TYR A 73 9.24 -9.44 -4.35
N GLY A 74 8.14 -9.22 -5.06
CA GLY A 74 7.19 -10.28 -5.34
C GLY A 74 5.80 -9.75 -5.69
N PRO A 75 4.98 -10.56 -6.38
CA PRO A 75 3.65 -10.16 -6.82
C PRO A 75 2.76 -9.73 -5.65
N ASN A 76 2.79 -10.45 -4.53
CA ASN A 76 1.96 -10.14 -3.36
C ASN A 76 2.29 -8.75 -2.77
N PHE A 77 3.57 -8.44 -2.59
CA PHE A 77 3.98 -7.14 -2.09
C PHE A 77 3.63 -6.03 -3.09
N ASN A 78 3.82 -6.27 -4.39
CA ASN A 78 3.45 -5.31 -5.43
C ASN A 78 1.96 -4.99 -5.41
N THR A 79 1.10 -6.00 -5.19
CA THR A 79 -0.35 -5.81 -5.05
C THR A 79 -0.69 -4.99 -3.79
N MET A 80 -0.07 -5.29 -2.65
CA MET A 80 -0.25 -4.51 -1.40
C MET A 80 0.22 -3.06 -1.57
N ALA A 81 1.37 -2.87 -2.22
CA ALA A 81 1.92 -1.56 -2.52
C ALA A 81 1.01 -0.76 -3.44
N LEU A 82 0.50 -1.36 -4.53
CA LEU A 82 -0.45 -0.72 -5.44
C LEU A 82 -1.72 -0.26 -4.71
N TRP A 83 -2.27 -1.12 -3.85
CA TRP A 83 -3.46 -0.81 -3.07
C TRP A 83 -3.22 0.32 -2.06
N LEU A 84 -2.12 0.27 -1.30
CA LEU A 84 -1.79 1.31 -0.34
C LEU A 84 -1.47 2.65 -1.04
N LYS A 85 -0.73 2.64 -2.14
CA LYS A 85 -0.48 3.83 -2.96
C LYS A 85 -1.77 4.45 -3.50
N THR A 86 -2.71 3.62 -3.96
CA THR A 86 -4.05 4.08 -4.38
C THR A 86 -4.78 4.75 -3.21
N ARG A 87 -4.72 4.17 -2.01
CA ARG A 87 -5.31 4.75 -0.80
C ARG A 87 -4.67 6.09 -0.43
N ILE A 88 -3.33 6.20 -0.49
CA ILE A 88 -2.59 7.44 -0.27
C ILE A 88 -3.04 8.51 -1.29
N HIS A 89 -3.10 8.15 -2.57
CA HIS A 89 -3.57 9.04 -3.63
C HIS A 89 -4.99 9.57 -3.38
N MET A 90 -5.91 8.69 -2.99
CA MET A 90 -7.29 9.07 -2.64
C MET A 90 -7.35 10.08 -1.50
N GLN A 91 -6.52 9.92 -0.47
CA GLN A 91 -6.45 10.85 0.65
C GLN A 91 -5.89 12.22 0.24
N MET A 92 -4.87 12.24 -0.62
CA MET A 92 -4.29 13.49 -1.15
C MET A 92 -5.30 14.29 -1.99
N GLY A 93 -6.15 13.61 -2.77
CA GLY A 93 -7.22 14.26 -3.56
C GLY A 93 -8.31 14.88 -2.68
N ASN A 94 -8.66 14.23 -1.55
CA ASN A 94 -9.69 14.70 -0.64
C ASN A 94 -9.29 15.92 0.21
N HIS A 95 -8.01 16.31 0.23
CA HIS A 95 -7.53 17.51 0.92
C HIS A 95 -7.52 18.77 0.03
N ASN A 96 -7.85 18.64 -1.26
CA ASN A 96 -7.92 19.74 -2.22
C ASN A 96 -9.36 20.07 -2.65
N ALA A 97 -10.37 19.54 -1.96
CA ALA A 97 -11.80 19.75 -2.21
C ALA A 97 -12.45 20.55 -1.07
#